data_AF-A0A1F6ERX1-F1
#
_entry.id   AF-A0A1F6ERX1-F1
#
_cell.length_a   1.000
_cell.length_b   1.000
_cell.length_c   1.000
_cell.angle_alpha   90.00
_cell.angle_beta   90.00
_cell.angle_gamma   90.00
#
_symmetry.space_group_name_H-M   'P 1'
#
loop_
_entity.id
_entity.type
_entity.pdbx_description
1 polymer ?
#
loop_
_entity_poly.entity_id
_entity_poly.type
_entity_poly.pdbx_seq_one_letter_code
_entity_poly.pdbx_strand_id
1 'polypeptide(L)' 'MSATELKAPKGKTRVIGVDLFDHEHYLIKDCDTQNEAFNLADKKNKERTGSMDDVLYVYDDEGRYLHGDEVSGHGVSP' A
#
# COMPACT_ATOMS: atom_id res chain seq x y z
N MET A 1 5.36 5.42 -9.92
CA MET A 1 5.50 3.98 -10.25
C MET A 1 4.61 3.61 -11.43
N SER A 2 5.06 2.70 -12.28
CA SER A 2 4.25 2.07 -13.33
C SER A 2 3.41 0.91 -12.78
N ALA A 3 2.35 0.52 -13.49
CA ALA A 3 1.51 -0.63 -13.12
C ALA A 3 2.31 -1.94 -12.97
N THR A 4 3.51 -2.04 -13.55
CA THR A 4 4.40 -3.19 -13.42
C THR A 4 5.13 -3.21 -12.07
N GLU A 5 5.43 -2.05 -11.49
CA GLU A 5 6.18 -1.94 -10.23
C GLU A 5 5.32 -2.27 -9.01
N LEU A 6 3.99 -2.12 -9.13
CA LEU A 6 3.02 -2.51 -8.11
C LEU A 6 2.77 -4.03 -8.05
N LYS A 7 3.16 -4.78 -9.10
CA LYS A 7 2.92 -6.22 -9.16
C LYS A 7 3.83 -6.94 -8.17
N ALA A 8 3.24 -7.70 -7.26
CA ALA A 8 3.99 -8.64 -6.45
C ALA A 8 4.59 -9.76 -7.34
N PRO A 9 5.64 -10.46 -6.87
CA PRO A 9 6.04 -11.73 -7.47
C PRO A 9 4.86 -12.71 -7.46
N LYS A 10 4.82 -13.61 -8.44
CA LYS A 10 3.71 -14.57 -8.60
C LYS A 10 3.37 -15.30 -7.29
N GLY A 11 2.09 -15.28 -6.92
CA GLY A 11 1.55 -15.88 -5.70
C GLY A 11 1.86 -15.13 -4.40
N LYS A 12 2.51 -13.97 -4.47
CA LYS A 12 2.79 -13.11 -3.32
C LYS A 12 1.87 -11.90 -3.29
N THR A 13 1.98 -11.14 -2.20
CA THR A 13 1.35 -9.83 -2.03
C THR A 13 2.44 -8.81 -1.75
N ARG A 14 2.30 -7.60 -2.29
CA ARG A 14 3.30 -6.53 -2.22
C ARG A 14 2.75 -5.39 -1.39
N VAL A 15 3.52 -4.99 -0.39
CA VAL A 15 3.25 -3.80 0.43
C VAL A 15 4.11 -2.66 -0.09
N ILE A 16 3.46 -1.57 -0.49
CA ILE A 16 4.07 -0.34 -0.97
C ILE A 16 3.85 0.75 0.07
N GLY A 17 4.93 1.43 0.45
CA GLY A 17 4.88 2.68 1.18
C GLY A 17 4.75 3.84 0.20
N VAL A 18 3.95 4.83 0.57
CA VAL A 18 3.79 6.08 -0.17
C VAL A 18 4.10 7.21 0.79
N ASP A 19 5.20 7.91 0.50
CA ASP A 19 5.53 9.17 1.15
C ASP A 19 4.54 10.22 0.63
N LEU A 20 3.72 10.78 1.54
CA LEU A 20 2.71 11.77 1.17
C LEU A 20 3.29 13.18 1.03
N PHE A 21 4.51 13.42 1.48
CA PHE A 21 5.21 14.69 1.32
C PHE A 21 5.83 14.79 -0.08
N ASP A 22 6.59 13.77 -0.49
CA ASP A 22 7.31 13.77 -1.78
C ASP A 22 6.58 12.97 -2.89
N HIS A 23 5.44 12.35 -2.58
CA HIS A 23 4.68 11.47 -3.49
C HIS A 23 5.50 10.31 -4.06
N GLU A 24 6.54 9.89 -3.33
CA GLU A 24 7.37 8.75 -3.71
C GLU A 24 6.73 7.45 -3.25
N HIS A 25 6.79 6.45 -4.14
CA HIS A 25 6.35 5.10 -3.83
C HIS A 25 7.58 4.22 -3.65
N TYR A 26 7.58 3.38 -2.63
CA TYR A 26 8.70 2.49 -2.35
C TYR A 26 8.24 1.12 -1.84
N LEU A 27 9.00 0.08 -2.17
CA LEU A 27 8.71 -1.29 -1.76
C LEU A 27 9.00 -1.45 -0.26
N ILE A 28 7.98 -1.79 0.52
CA ILE A 28 8.14 -2.16 1.93
C ILE A 28 8.50 -3.64 2.04
N LYS A 29 7.67 -4.50 1.44
CA LYS A 29 7.81 -5.96 1.58
C LYS A 29 6.98 -6.73 0.55
N ASP A 30 7.51 -7.85 0.08
CA ASP A 30 6.71 -8.91 -0.56
C ASP A 30 6.41 -10.00 0.48
N CYS A 31 5.12 -10.22 0.76
CA CYS A 31 4.61 -11.17 1.75
C CYS A 31 4.08 -12.44 1.07
N ASP A 32 4.25 -13.57 1.73
CA ASP A 32 3.78 -14.87 1.21
C ASP A 32 2.28 -15.08 1.42
N THR A 33 1.65 -14.28 2.30
CA THR A 33 0.20 -14.33 2.54
C THR A 33 -0.42 -12.93 2.58
N GLN A 34 -1.67 -12.82 2.12
CA GLN A 34 -2.45 -11.57 2.23
C GLN A 34 -2.56 -11.11 3.68
N ASN A 35 -2.79 -12.04 4.62
CA ASN A 35 -2.98 -11.70 6.03
C ASN A 35 -1.73 -11.04 6.63
N GLU A 36 -0.53 -11.49 6.26
CA GLU A 36 0.72 -10.84 6.67
C GLU A 36 0.82 -9.41 6.13
N ALA A 37 0.56 -9.22 4.83
CA ALA A 37 0.60 -7.91 4.20
C ALA A 37 -0.43 -6.94 4.81
N PHE A 38 -1.65 -7.41 5.06
CA PHE A 38 -2.73 -6.61 5.64
C PHE A 38 -2.39 -6.20 7.06
N ASN A 39 -1.92 -7.12 7.91
CA ASN A 39 -1.50 -6.80 9.27
C ASN A 39 -0.36 -5.76 9.29
N LEU A 40 0.58 -5.84 8.36
CA LEU A 40 1.68 -4.87 8.25
C LEU A 40 1.16 -3.48 7.86
N ALA A 41 0.33 -3.39 6.83
CA ALA A 41 -0.25 -2.14 6.36
C ALA A 41 -1.14 -1.51 7.44
N ASP A 42 -2.05 -2.29 8.03
CA ASP A 42 -2.94 -1.85 9.12
C ASP A 42 -2.18 -1.30 10.31
N LYS A 43 -1.16 -2.03 10.77
CA LYS A 43 -0.39 -1.62 11.93
C LYS A 43 0.25 -0.25 11.69
N LYS A 44 0.93 -0.10 10.55
CA LYS A 44 1.58 1.16 10.20
C LYS A 44 0.61 2.30 9.98
N ASN A 45 -0.48 2.05 9.27
CA ASN A 45 -1.48 3.08 9.00
C ASN A 45 -2.21 3.52 10.28
N LYS A 46 -2.47 2.62 11.23
CA LYS A 46 -3.05 2.96 12.54
C LYS A 46 -2.10 3.74 13.45
N GLU A 47 -0.80 3.59 13.26
CA GLU A 47 0.24 4.32 13.99
C GLU A 47 0.46 5.75 13.45
N ARG A 48 -0.14 6.11 12.31
CA ARG A 48 -0.05 7.46 11.73
C ARG A 48 -0.68 8.47 12.67
N THR A 49 -0.02 9.61 12.82
CA THR A 49 -0.51 10.74 13.62
C THR A 49 -0.63 12.00 12.78
N GLY A 50 0.17 12.12 11.71
CA GLY A 50 0.14 13.20 10.75
C GLY A 50 -0.60 12.85 9.47
N SER A 51 -1.24 13.85 8.86
CA SER A 51 -1.85 13.71 7.53
C SER A 51 -0.81 13.54 6.41
N MET A 52 0.47 13.81 6.70
CA MET A 52 1.60 13.67 5.76
C MET A 52 2.50 12.47 6.08
N ASP A 53 2.14 11.65 7.08
CA ASP A 53 2.88 10.42 7.35
C ASP A 53 2.74 9.46 6.15
N ASP A 54 3.65 8.49 6.04
CA ASP A 54 3.63 7.51 4.96
C ASP A 54 2.41 6.58 5.04
N VAL A 55 1.78 6.29 3.89
CA VAL A 55 0.67 5.34 3.78
C VAL A 55 1.19 4.02 3.25
N LEU A 56 0.72 2.90 3.81
CA LEU A 56 0.95 1.59 3.23
C LEU A 56 -0.28 1.09 2.46
N TYR A 57 -0.03 0.61 1.26
CA TYR A 57 -1.00 -0.05 0.38
C TYR A 57 -0.52 -1.46 0.02
N VAL A 58 -1.46 -2.35 -0.26
CA VAL A 58 -1.22 -3.76 -0.57
C VAL A 58 -1.76 -4.09 -1.94
N TYR A 59 -0.94 -4.77 -2.74
CA TYR A 59 -1.24 -5.20 -4.10
C TYR A 59 -1.00 -6.70 -4.28
N ASP A 60 -1.71 -7.32 -5.20
CA ASP A 60 -1.46 -8.70 -5.62
C ASP A 60 -0.40 -8.82 -6.74
N ASP A 61 -0.18 -10.04 -7.21
CA ASP A 61 0.75 -10.35 -8.29
C ASP A 61 0.27 -9.95 -9.69
N GLU A 62 -0.99 -9.52 -9.81
CA GLU A 62 -1.54 -8.86 -10.99
C GLU A 62 -1.44 -7.32 -10.89
N GLY A 63 -1.03 -6.81 -9.73
CA GLY A 63 -0.92 -5.37 -9.42
C GLY A 63 -2.26 -4.75 -9.04
N ARG A 64 -3.26 -5.54 -8.69
CA ARG A 64 -4.55 -5.05 -8.21
C ARG A 64 -4.43 -4.63 -6.76
N TYR A 65 -5.03 -3.49 -6.44
CA TYR A 65 -5.19 -3.04 -5.07
C TYR A 65 -6.02 -4.05 -4.27
N LEU A 66 -5.52 -4.41 -3.09
CA LEU A 66 -6.19 -5.32 -2.16
C LEU A 66 -6.61 -4.64 -0.86
N HIS A 67 -5.74 -3.80 -0.28
CA HIS A 67 -5.92 -3.27 1.07
C HIS A 67 -5.01 -2.06 1.33
N GLY A 68 -5.36 -1.20 2.28
CA GLY A 68 -4.57 -0.01 2.61
C GLY A 68 -5.37 1.00 3.42
N ASP A 69 -4.91 2.25 3.44
CA ASP A 69 -5.62 3.32 4.14
C ASP A 69 -6.87 3.75 3.34
N GLU A 70 -8.05 3.43 3.87
CA GLU A 70 -9.34 3.96 3.39
C GLU A 70 -9.67 5.34 3.97
N VAL A 71 -8.75 5.96 4.72
CA VAL A 71 -8.99 7.23 5.40
C VAL A 71 -8.90 8.41 4.43
N SER A 72 -9.98 8.59 3.68
CA SER A 72 -10.73 9.86 3.49
C SER A 72 -11.28 9.90 2.07
N GLY A 73 -12.57 9.59 1.91
CA GLY A 73 -13.33 9.98 0.74
C GLY A 73 -13.43 11.51 0.57
N HIS A 74 -12.34 12.16 0.18
CA HIS A 74 -12.41 13.36 -0.64
C HIS A 74 -12.37 12.87 -2.08
N GLY A 75 -13.55 12.89 -2.69
CA GLY A 75 -13.88 12.21 -3.92
C GLY A 75 -12.86 12.45 -5.04
N VAL A 76 -12.31 11.34 -5.54
CA VAL A 76 -12.06 11.23 -6.96
C VAL A 76 -13.42 11.19 -7.66
N SER A 77 -14.00 12.36 -7.89
CA SER A 77 -15.00 12.55 -8.94
C SER A 77 -14.29 12.53 -10.32
N PRO A 78 -15.00 12.14 -11.40
CA PRO A 78 -14.45 11.64 -12.66
C PRO A 78 -13.49 12.57 -13.40
#